data_AF-A0A2N5ENJ2-F1
#
_entry.id   AF-A0A2N5ENJ2-F1
#
_cell.length_a   1.000
_cell.length_b   1.000
_cell.length_c   1.000
_cell.angle_alpha   90.00
_cell.angle_beta   90.00
_cell.angle_gamma   90.00
#
_symmetry.space_group_name_H-M   'P 1'
#
loop_
_entity.id
_entity.type
_entity.pdbx_description
1 polymer ?
#
loop_
_entity_poly.entity_id
_entity_poly.type
_entity_poly.pdbx_seq_one_letter_code
_entity_poly.pdbx_strand_id
1 'polypeptide(L)'
;MSYIHDIRAELRYLVRELGLLDKNCFGTGLSLTQAHLLTYLFKNGITSFNELQIQLTIDKASLSRMLTALIEKDYVESLFISKDKRVKHFRITTAGQATLSKANSIADKDLSFINVHMENNEAEALVKGLSTFRKGAFRRNCARNPERILIERLRENQRSEVDRLLRETFFDEQKIPDHLISIPEEYAGKWWVARSGEYLLGAVACWQENDQCHWGRFAVEPEYRGMGIGKRLALTSLKECFQHNNEIIIEARDTTVRIITQLGGDITGEAFDFYGMPVTPMRINKQGFEKAQKGALPRP
;
A
#
# COMPACT_ATOMS: atom_id res chain seq x y z
N MET A 1 -0.88 2.85 36.68
CA MET A 1 -0.47 1.72 35.82
C MET A 1 -0.18 2.26 34.44
N SER A 2 0.91 1.86 33.80
CA SER A 2 1.24 2.35 32.47
C SER A 2 0.68 1.36 31.46
N TYR A 3 -0.30 1.77 30.64
CA TYR A 3 -0.87 0.97 29.55
C TYR A 3 0.20 0.30 28.66
N ILE A 4 1.41 0.88 28.59
CA ILE A 4 2.57 0.31 27.88
C ILE A 4 2.99 -1.03 28.48
N HIS A 5 2.98 -1.16 29.81
CA HIS A 5 3.33 -2.40 30.49
C HIS A 5 2.31 -3.50 30.15
N ASP A 6 1.02 -3.18 30.26
CA ASP A 6 -0.07 -4.12 30.04
C ASP A 6 -0.06 -4.62 28.59
N ILE A 7 0.04 -3.71 27.60
CA ILE A 7 0.16 -4.08 26.18
C ILE A 7 1.37 -5.00 25.93
N ARG A 8 2.52 -4.71 26.55
CA ARG A 8 3.72 -5.55 26.41
C ARG A 8 3.54 -6.93 27.04
N ALA A 9 2.82 -7.02 28.15
CA ALA A 9 2.51 -8.29 28.79
C ALA A 9 1.58 -9.11 27.91
N GLU A 10 0.48 -8.52 27.44
CA GLU A 10 -0.49 -9.14 26.52
C GLU A 10 0.16 -9.68 25.25
N LEU A 11 1.05 -8.90 24.62
CA LEU A 11 1.76 -9.39 23.42
C LEU A 11 2.61 -10.63 23.70
N ARG A 12 3.23 -10.73 24.89
CA ARG A 12 4.04 -11.91 25.26
C ARG A 12 3.17 -13.12 25.55
N TYR A 13 2.03 -12.92 26.22
CA TYR A 13 1.07 -13.99 26.45
C TYR A 13 0.51 -14.49 25.12
N LEU A 14 0.05 -13.60 24.25
CA LEU A 14 -0.46 -13.93 22.92
C LEU A 14 0.54 -14.75 22.10
N VAL A 15 1.81 -14.32 22.05
CA VAL A 15 2.87 -15.05 21.31
C VAL A 15 3.10 -16.47 21.85
N ARG A 16 2.94 -16.68 23.16
CA ARG A 16 3.10 -18.00 23.80
C ARG A 16 1.88 -18.88 23.61
N GLU A 17 0.68 -18.35 23.86
CA GLU A 17 -0.57 -19.09 23.73
C GLU A 17 -0.83 -19.52 22.28
N LEU A 18 -0.48 -18.68 21.29
CA LEU A 18 -0.58 -19.02 19.87
C LEU A 18 0.61 -19.86 19.36
N GLY A 19 1.57 -20.23 20.22
CA GLY A 19 2.72 -21.04 19.82
C GLY A 19 3.62 -20.41 18.74
N LEU A 20 3.60 -19.08 18.58
CA LEU A 20 4.28 -18.37 17.48
C LEU A 20 5.82 -18.43 17.55
N LEU A 21 6.36 -18.91 18.68
CA LEU A 21 7.80 -19.13 18.87
C LEU A 21 8.29 -20.47 18.30
N ASP A 22 7.38 -21.38 17.94
CA ASP A 22 7.74 -22.63 17.29
C ASP A 22 8.26 -22.37 15.87
N LYS A 23 9.26 -23.16 15.44
CA LYS A 23 9.71 -23.20 14.04
C LYS A 23 8.64 -23.77 13.10
N ASN A 24 7.59 -24.36 13.66
CA ASN A 24 6.41 -24.86 12.99
C ASN A 24 5.17 -24.07 13.44
N CYS A 25 5.10 -22.79 13.07
CA CYS A 25 4.03 -21.88 13.48
C CYS A 25 2.67 -22.46 13.10
N PHE A 26 1.74 -22.57 14.04
CA PHE A 26 0.42 -23.21 13.87
C PHE A 26 0.46 -24.64 13.30
N GLY A 27 1.58 -25.37 13.38
CA GLY A 27 1.70 -26.71 12.79
C GLY A 27 1.77 -26.73 11.25
N THR A 28 2.05 -25.58 10.61
CA THR A 28 1.94 -25.40 9.15
C THR A 28 3.07 -25.98 8.29
N GLY A 29 4.16 -26.39 8.91
CA GLY A 29 5.44 -26.75 8.28
C GLY A 29 6.34 -25.55 7.97
N LEU A 30 5.92 -24.33 8.34
CA LEU A 30 6.63 -23.08 8.12
C LEU A 30 6.93 -22.37 9.44
N SER A 31 8.08 -21.70 9.52
CA SER A 31 8.29 -20.72 10.57
C SER A 31 7.44 -19.47 10.31
N LEU A 32 7.12 -18.70 11.36
CA LEU A 32 6.37 -17.45 11.23
C LEU A 32 6.99 -16.52 10.18
N THR A 33 8.31 -16.41 10.16
CA THR A 33 9.02 -15.59 9.19
C THR A 33 8.94 -16.11 7.76
N GLN A 34 8.96 -17.44 7.56
CA GLN A 34 8.78 -18.05 6.25
C GLN A 34 7.36 -17.81 5.72
N ALA A 35 6.34 -17.96 6.58
CA ALA A 35 4.96 -17.67 6.24
C ALA A 35 4.78 -16.20 5.81
N HIS A 36 5.38 -15.24 6.55
CA HIS A 36 5.37 -13.83 6.15
C HIS A 36 6.08 -13.57 4.83
N LEU A 37 7.25 -14.17 4.59
CA LEU A 37 7.98 -13.98 3.33
C LEU A 37 7.18 -14.52 2.14
N LEU A 38 6.60 -15.72 2.27
CA LEU A 38 5.76 -16.31 1.21
C LEU A 38 4.49 -15.48 0.97
N THR A 39 3.83 -15.03 2.05
CA THR A 39 2.66 -14.13 1.95
C THR A 39 3.01 -12.84 1.21
N TYR A 40 4.15 -12.24 1.55
CA TYR A 40 4.63 -11.03 0.90
C TYR A 40 4.86 -11.24 -0.59
N LEU A 41 5.59 -12.30 -0.97
CA LEU A 41 5.86 -12.61 -2.38
C LEU A 41 4.59 -12.99 -3.15
N PHE A 42 3.63 -13.65 -2.50
CA PHE A 42 2.35 -13.98 -3.10
C PHE A 42 1.54 -12.72 -3.44
N LYS A 43 1.46 -11.77 -2.50
CA LYS A 43 0.70 -10.53 -2.68
C LYS A 43 1.41 -9.51 -3.59
N ASN A 44 2.73 -9.39 -3.49
CA ASN A 44 3.50 -8.38 -4.21
C ASN A 44 4.23 -8.92 -5.46
N GLY A 45 4.17 -10.22 -5.75
CA GLY A 45 4.85 -10.79 -6.91
C GLY A 45 6.37 -10.64 -6.86
N ILE A 46 6.97 -10.30 -7.99
CA ILE A 46 8.43 -10.21 -8.15
C ILE A 46 8.97 -9.07 -7.29
N THR A 47 9.79 -9.43 -6.30
CA THR A 47 10.25 -8.50 -5.26
C THR A 47 11.78 -8.52 -5.15
N SER A 48 12.41 -7.35 -4.98
CA SER A 48 13.86 -7.26 -4.78
C SER A 48 14.29 -7.68 -3.37
N PHE A 49 15.55 -8.11 -3.21
CA PHE A 49 16.12 -8.40 -1.88
C PHE A 49 15.99 -7.21 -0.91
N ASN A 50 16.26 -5.99 -1.39
CA ASN A 50 16.25 -4.78 -0.56
C ASN A 50 14.83 -4.48 -0.05
N GLU A 51 13.84 -4.62 -0.92
CA GLU A 51 12.45 -4.44 -0.53
C GLU A 51 12.02 -5.45 0.55
N LEU A 52 12.32 -6.75 0.37
CA LEU A 52 12.04 -7.76 1.38
C LEU A 52 12.69 -7.41 2.73
N GLN A 53 13.94 -6.93 2.71
CA GLN A 53 14.66 -6.53 3.91
C GLN A 53 13.97 -5.38 4.65
N ILE A 54 13.58 -4.32 3.91
CA ILE A 54 12.91 -3.14 4.46
C ILE A 54 11.51 -3.48 4.99
N GLN A 55 10.75 -4.28 4.25
CA GLN A 55 9.33 -4.49 4.52
C GLN A 55 9.10 -5.52 5.63
N LEU A 56 9.88 -6.60 5.63
CA LEU A 56 9.81 -7.63 6.68
C LEU A 56 10.59 -7.23 7.94
N THR A 57 11.40 -6.16 7.89
CA THR A 57 12.25 -5.71 9.01
C THR A 57 13.20 -6.82 9.50
N ILE A 58 13.81 -7.54 8.56
CA ILE A 58 14.73 -8.65 8.81
C ILE A 58 16.15 -8.23 8.41
N ASP A 59 17.18 -8.63 9.16
CA ASP A 59 18.55 -8.36 8.79
C ASP A 59 19.00 -9.15 7.54
N LYS A 60 20.02 -8.63 6.86
CA LYS A 60 20.53 -9.21 5.60
C LYS A 60 20.92 -10.69 5.73
N ALA A 61 21.56 -11.09 6.82
CA ALA A 61 22.05 -12.46 6.98
C ALA A 61 20.89 -13.43 7.23
N SER A 62 19.90 -13.03 8.03
CA SER A 62 18.70 -13.83 8.28
C SER A 62 17.81 -13.95 7.04
N LEU A 63 17.61 -12.86 6.29
CA LEU A 63 16.85 -12.91 5.04
C LEU A 63 17.53 -13.80 4.00
N SER A 64 18.86 -13.70 3.86
CA SER A 64 19.61 -14.55 2.93
C SER A 64 19.48 -16.03 3.26
N ARG A 65 19.66 -16.41 4.53
CA ARG A 65 19.50 -17.82 4.97
C ARG A 65 18.08 -18.34 4.72
N MET A 66 17.07 -17.51 4.97
CA MET A 66 15.68 -17.87 4.76
C MET A 66 15.36 -18.08 3.28
N LEU A 67 15.82 -17.18 2.41
CA LEU A 67 15.66 -17.32 0.97
C LEU A 67 16.36 -18.57 0.44
N THR A 68 17.59 -18.86 0.88
CA THR A 68 18.28 -20.10 0.52
C THR A 68 17.46 -21.33 0.88
N ALA A 69 16.96 -21.42 2.12
CA ALA A 69 16.16 -22.56 2.57
C ALA A 69 14.83 -22.70 1.82
N LEU A 70 14.20 -21.59 1.41
CA LEU A 70 12.96 -21.61 0.61
C LEU A 70 13.20 -21.94 -0.86
N ILE A 71 14.37 -21.59 -1.40
CA ILE A 71 14.80 -21.99 -2.75
C ILE A 71 15.10 -23.48 -2.80
N GLU A 72 15.80 -24.02 -1.80
CA GLU A 72 16.09 -25.46 -1.69
C GLU A 72 14.81 -26.32 -1.62
N LYS A 73 13.73 -25.76 -1.05
CA LYS A 73 12.40 -26.39 -0.98
C LYS A 73 11.53 -26.17 -2.23
N ASP A 74 12.04 -25.48 -3.24
CA ASP A 74 11.26 -25.06 -4.42
C ASP A 74 10.02 -24.20 -4.07
N TYR A 75 10.06 -23.43 -2.98
CA TYR A 75 8.95 -22.52 -2.61
C TYR A 75 9.14 -21.11 -3.17
N VAL A 76 10.39 -20.72 -3.40
CA VAL A 76 10.79 -19.42 -3.94
C VAL A 76 11.82 -19.65 -5.03
N GLU A 77 11.75 -18.87 -6.10
CA GLU A 77 12.78 -18.85 -7.15
C GLU A 77 13.50 -17.49 -7.18
N SER A 78 14.76 -17.49 -7.60
CA SER A 78 15.57 -16.28 -7.78
C SER A 78 15.64 -15.91 -9.26
N LEU A 79 15.38 -14.63 -9.56
CA LEU A 79 15.30 -14.07 -10.90
C LEU A 79 16.30 -12.92 -11.08
N PHE A 80 16.79 -12.75 -12.31
CA PHE A 80 17.67 -11.64 -12.72
C PHE A 80 16.97 -10.78 -13.77
N ILE A 81 16.05 -9.93 -13.32
CA ILE A 81 15.15 -9.12 -14.20
C ILE A 81 15.63 -7.67 -14.34
N SER A 82 16.53 -7.23 -13.46
CA SER A 82 17.06 -5.87 -13.47
C SER A 82 18.11 -5.67 -14.57
N LYS A 83 18.13 -4.47 -15.18
CA LYS A 83 19.24 -4.01 -16.03
C LYS A 83 20.58 -4.09 -15.29
N ASP A 84 20.55 -3.89 -13.98
CA ASP A 84 21.66 -4.20 -13.08
C ASP A 84 21.55 -5.65 -12.59
N LYS A 85 22.35 -6.55 -13.17
CA LYS A 85 22.42 -7.98 -12.83
C LYS A 85 22.82 -8.24 -11.38
N ARG A 86 23.28 -7.22 -10.63
CA ARG A 86 23.64 -7.36 -9.21
C ARG A 86 22.42 -7.39 -8.30
N VAL A 87 21.25 -6.97 -8.78
CA VAL A 87 20.01 -6.94 -7.98
C VAL A 87 19.22 -8.24 -8.19
N LYS A 88 19.27 -9.13 -7.19
CA LYS A 88 18.45 -10.34 -7.16
C LYS A 88 16.99 -10.00 -6.85
N HIS A 89 16.10 -10.63 -7.60
CA HIS A 89 14.66 -10.59 -7.39
C HIS A 89 14.16 -12.00 -7.04
N PHE A 90 13.02 -12.07 -6.36
CA PHE A 90 12.44 -13.31 -5.89
C PHE A 90 10.96 -13.35 -6.24
N ARG A 91 10.45 -14.55 -6.51
CA ARG A 91 9.03 -14.82 -6.74
C ARG A 91 8.66 -16.14 -6.07
N ILE A 92 7.43 -16.25 -5.59
CA ILE A 92 6.88 -17.50 -5.06
C ILE A 92 6.56 -18.46 -6.22
N THR A 93 6.96 -19.72 -6.09
CA THR A 93 6.66 -20.78 -7.08
C THR A 93 5.24 -21.31 -6.88
N THR A 94 4.76 -22.15 -7.80
CA THR A 94 3.46 -22.85 -7.63
C THR A 94 3.47 -23.75 -6.38
N ALA A 95 4.58 -24.45 -6.12
CA ALA A 95 4.73 -25.28 -4.91
C ALA A 95 4.73 -24.43 -3.63
N GLY A 96 5.36 -23.25 -3.66
CA GLY A 96 5.32 -22.28 -2.57
C GLY A 96 3.90 -21.76 -2.31
N GLN A 97 3.15 -21.45 -3.38
CA GLN A 97 1.75 -21.01 -3.27
C GLN A 97 0.84 -22.10 -2.67
N ALA A 98 0.98 -23.34 -3.12
CA ALA A 98 0.23 -24.47 -2.57
C ALA A 98 0.56 -24.70 -1.09
N THR A 99 1.84 -24.60 -0.72
CA THR A 99 2.29 -24.71 0.67
C THR A 99 1.73 -23.57 1.54
N LEU A 100 1.78 -22.33 1.04
CA LEU A 100 1.21 -21.18 1.74
C LEU A 100 -0.30 -21.31 1.94
N SER A 101 -1.03 -21.74 0.91
CA SER A 101 -2.48 -21.98 1.00
C SER A 101 -2.81 -23.04 2.06
N LYS A 102 -2.08 -24.16 2.06
CA LYS A 102 -2.22 -25.19 3.11
C LYS A 102 -1.91 -24.64 4.50
N ALA A 103 -0.86 -23.84 4.64
CA ALA A 103 -0.49 -23.22 5.90
C ALA A 103 -1.59 -22.29 6.42
N ASN A 104 -2.17 -21.45 5.55
CA ASN A 104 -3.28 -20.56 5.92
C ASN A 104 -4.50 -21.37 6.39
N SER A 105 -4.90 -22.42 5.67
CA SER A 105 -6.03 -23.26 6.09
C SER A 105 -5.81 -23.94 7.45
N ILE A 106 -4.58 -24.33 7.77
CA ILE A 106 -4.26 -24.90 9.09
C ILE A 106 -4.36 -23.81 10.18
N ALA A 107 -3.82 -22.62 9.93
CA ALA A 107 -3.89 -21.50 10.87
C ALA A 107 -5.33 -21.03 11.10
N ASP A 108 -6.15 -20.96 10.05
CA ASP A 108 -7.58 -20.61 10.14
C ASP A 108 -8.35 -21.64 10.96
N LYS A 109 -8.02 -22.93 10.82
CA LYS A 109 -8.60 -24.00 11.62
C LYS A 109 -8.18 -23.89 13.09
N ASP A 110 -6.91 -23.59 13.36
CA ASP A 110 -6.41 -23.38 14.72
C ASP A 110 -7.13 -22.22 15.41
N LEU A 111 -7.36 -21.12 14.68
CA LEU A 111 -8.08 -19.94 15.17
C LEU A 111 -9.61 -20.06 15.15
N SER A 112 -10.17 -21.20 14.73
CA SER A 112 -11.62 -21.39 14.64
C SER A 112 -12.35 -21.31 15.99
N PHE A 113 -11.61 -21.43 17.10
CA PHE A 113 -12.14 -21.22 18.45
C PHE A 113 -12.76 -19.82 18.64
N ILE A 114 -12.32 -18.82 17.87
CA ILE A 114 -12.91 -17.47 17.87
C ILE A 114 -14.40 -17.55 17.52
N ASN A 115 -14.79 -18.37 16.54
CA ASN A 115 -16.18 -18.53 16.14
C ASN A 115 -17.03 -19.29 17.18
N VAL A 116 -16.39 -20.01 18.10
CA VAL A 116 -17.07 -20.86 19.09
C VAL A 116 -17.16 -20.15 20.45
N HIS A 117 -16.17 -19.32 20.78
CA HIS A 117 -15.99 -18.77 22.12
C HIS A 117 -16.07 -17.25 22.21
N MET A 118 -16.24 -16.54 21.09
CA MET A 118 -16.40 -15.09 21.09
C MET A 118 -17.74 -14.71 20.47
N GLU A 119 -18.39 -13.72 21.06
CA GLU A 119 -19.50 -13.04 20.40
C GLU A 119 -18.99 -12.16 19.24
N ASN A 120 -19.86 -11.87 18.25
CA ASN A 120 -19.47 -11.07 17.08
C ASN A 120 -18.93 -9.68 17.46
N ASN A 121 -19.54 -9.04 18.46
CA ASN A 121 -19.10 -7.75 19.01
C ASN A 121 -17.68 -7.82 19.62
N GLU A 122 -17.33 -8.92 20.29
CA GLU A 122 -16.00 -9.15 20.87
C GLU A 122 -14.97 -9.37 19.78
N ALA A 123 -15.31 -10.17 18.76
CA ALA A 123 -14.43 -10.40 17.61
C ALA A 123 -14.16 -9.09 16.85
N GLU A 124 -15.20 -8.29 16.60
CA GLU A 124 -15.07 -6.95 16.00
C GLU A 124 -14.20 -6.03 16.85
N ALA A 125 -14.40 -6.02 18.18
CA ALA A 125 -13.60 -5.22 19.10
C ALA A 125 -12.11 -5.65 19.09
N LEU A 126 -11.84 -6.96 19.05
CA LEU A 126 -10.49 -7.51 18.95
C LEU A 126 -9.80 -7.09 17.65
N VAL A 127 -10.47 -7.25 16.51
CA VAL A 127 -9.95 -6.82 15.20
C VAL A 127 -9.67 -5.32 15.19
N LYS A 128 -10.57 -4.51 15.75
CA LYS A 128 -10.38 -3.06 15.88
C LYS A 128 -9.19 -2.72 16.78
N GLY A 129 -9.04 -3.39 17.91
CA GLY A 129 -7.92 -3.19 18.84
C GLY A 129 -6.57 -3.52 18.21
N LEU A 130 -6.45 -4.72 17.62
CA LEU A 130 -5.23 -5.17 16.94
C LEU A 130 -4.87 -4.28 15.75
N SER A 131 -5.87 -3.91 14.93
CA SER A 131 -5.63 -3.03 13.79
C SER A 131 -5.22 -1.62 14.23
N THR A 132 -5.79 -1.08 15.31
CA THR A 132 -5.38 0.21 15.89
C THR A 132 -3.94 0.16 16.38
N PHE A 133 -3.57 -0.89 17.12
CA PHE A 133 -2.19 -1.08 17.58
C PHE A 133 -1.21 -1.22 16.42
N ARG A 134 -1.54 -2.04 15.42
CA ARG A 134 -0.77 -2.19 14.17
C ARG A 134 -0.57 -0.85 13.46
N LYS A 135 -1.64 -0.06 13.28
CA LYS A 135 -1.61 1.27 12.64
C LYS A 135 -0.71 2.25 13.40
N GLY A 136 -0.77 2.26 14.73
CA GLY A 136 0.12 3.07 15.57
C GLY A 136 1.59 2.68 15.42
N ALA A 137 1.89 1.37 15.46
CA ALA A 137 3.23 0.85 15.24
C ALA A 137 3.75 1.18 13.83
N PHE A 138 2.89 1.08 12.82
CA PHE A 138 3.17 1.46 11.44
C PHE A 138 3.58 2.92 11.31
N ARG A 139 2.79 3.86 11.85
CA ARG A 139 3.11 5.30 11.83
C ARG A 139 4.48 5.60 12.42
N ARG A 140 4.79 5.02 13.58
CA ARG A 140 6.11 5.13 14.24
C ARG A 140 7.24 4.59 13.36
N ASN A 141 7.04 3.41 12.76
CA ASN A 141 8.06 2.77 11.95
C ASN A 141 8.30 3.51 10.63
N CYS A 142 7.26 4.03 9.98
CA CYS A 142 7.39 4.86 8.79
C CYS A 142 8.06 6.21 9.06
N ALA A 143 7.83 6.81 10.23
CA ALA A 143 8.56 8.02 10.63
C ALA A 143 10.08 7.78 10.74
N ARG A 144 10.50 6.56 11.13
CA ARG A 144 11.91 6.16 11.22
C ARG A 144 12.48 5.69 9.88
N ASN A 145 11.65 5.10 9.03
CA ASN A 145 12.05 4.57 7.73
C ASN A 145 10.98 4.89 6.67
N PRO A 146 11.01 6.09 6.07
CA PRO A 146 10.04 6.52 5.05
C PRO A 146 10.06 5.69 3.77
N GLU A 147 11.17 5.00 3.49
CA GLU A 147 11.37 4.10 2.34
C GLU A 147 10.45 2.87 2.41
N ARG A 148 9.85 2.59 3.58
CA ARG A 148 8.82 1.55 3.72
C ARG A 148 7.58 1.82 2.88
N ILE A 149 7.29 3.08 2.58
CA ILE A 149 6.19 3.44 1.67
C ILE A 149 6.77 3.48 0.26
N LEU A 150 6.28 2.60 -0.59
CA LEU A 150 6.63 2.50 -2.00
C LEU A 150 5.52 3.12 -2.83
N ILE A 151 5.90 3.88 -3.85
CA ILE A 151 4.98 4.35 -4.89
C ILE A 151 5.32 3.61 -6.17
N GLU A 152 4.36 2.90 -6.73
CA GLU A 152 4.56 2.10 -7.95
C GLU A 152 3.32 2.11 -8.84
N ARG A 153 3.48 1.57 -10.06
CA ARG A 153 2.35 1.31 -10.96
C ARG A 153 1.45 0.24 -10.37
N LEU A 154 0.14 0.42 -10.53
CA LEU A 154 -0.84 -0.59 -10.17
C LEU A 154 -0.54 -1.89 -10.92
N ARG A 155 -0.55 -3.00 -10.18
CA ARG A 155 -0.49 -4.36 -10.73
C ARG A 155 -1.90 -4.94 -10.81
N GLU A 156 -2.11 -5.85 -11.75
CA GLU A 156 -3.43 -6.47 -11.97
C GLU A 156 -4.00 -7.10 -10.69
N ASN A 157 -3.15 -7.77 -9.92
CA ASN A 157 -3.54 -8.45 -8.68
C ASN A 157 -3.85 -7.50 -7.49
N GLN A 158 -3.72 -6.19 -7.68
CA GLN A 158 -4.04 -5.15 -6.68
C GLN A 158 -5.30 -4.36 -7.06
N ARG A 159 -5.92 -4.67 -8.20
CA ARG A 159 -7.04 -3.88 -8.74
C ARG A 159 -8.22 -3.87 -7.77
N SER A 160 -8.56 -5.02 -7.21
CA SER A 160 -9.65 -5.16 -6.22
C SER A 160 -9.44 -4.29 -4.98
N GLU A 161 -8.20 -4.15 -4.51
CA GLU A 161 -7.87 -3.33 -3.35
C GLU A 161 -8.03 -1.84 -3.66
N VAL A 162 -7.69 -1.41 -4.88
CA VAL A 162 -7.92 -0.03 -5.34
C VAL A 162 -9.42 0.24 -5.46
N ASP A 163 -10.17 -0.64 -6.12
CA ASP A 163 -11.62 -0.47 -6.28
C ASP A 163 -12.32 -0.37 -4.93
N ARG A 164 -11.91 -1.20 -3.94
CA ARG A 164 -12.38 -1.09 -2.55
C ARG A 164 -12.04 0.26 -1.94
N LEU A 165 -10.78 0.70 -2.01
CA LEU A 165 -10.35 2.01 -1.47
C LEU A 165 -11.16 3.16 -2.07
N LEU A 166 -11.40 3.13 -3.38
CA LEU A 166 -12.17 4.16 -4.08
C LEU A 166 -13.64 4.15 -3.63
N ARG A 167 -14.27 2.98 -3.51
CA ARG A 167 -15.63 2.86 -2.99
C ARG A 167 -15.73 3.39 -1.56
N GLU A 168 -14.85 2.96 -0.67
CA GLU A 168 -14.82 3.45 0.73
C GLU A 168 -14.63 4.98 0.78
N THR A 169 -13.70 5.51 -0.03
CA THR A 169 -13.35 6.94 0.00
C THR A 169 -14.35 7.85 -0.72
N PHE A 170 -14.97 7.41 -1.82
CA PHE A 170 -15.81 8.27 -2.66
C PHE A 170 -17.30 7.93 -2.51
N PHE A 171 -17.67 6.65 -2.43
CA PHE A 171 -19.07 6.25 -2.24
C PHE A 171 -19.47 6.31 -0.76
N ASP A 172 -18.76 5.63 0.13
CA ASP A 172 -19.16 5.53 1.54
C ASP A 172 -18.95 6.86 2.29
N GLU A 173 -17.77 7.48 2.16
CA GLU A 173 -17.46 8.76 2.81
C GLU A 173 -18.13 9.97 2.12
N GLN A 174 -18.01 10.09 0.79
CA GLN A 174 -18.41 11.31 0.05
C GLN A 174 -19.76 11.21 -0.67
N LYS A 175 -20.43 10.04 -0.59
CA LYS A 175 -21.76 9.81 -1.19
C LYS A 175 -21.81 10.00 -2.71
N ILE A 176 -20.69 9.83 -3.39
CA ILE A 176 -20.60 9.89 -4.86
C ILE A 176 -21.07 8.53 -5.42
N PRO A 177 -22.02 8.49 -6.37
CA PRO A 177 -22.47 7.24 -7.00
C PRO A 177 -21.34 6.43 -7.66
N ASP A 178 -21.41 5.11 -7.55
CA ASP A 178 -20.38 4.16 -8.00
C ASP A 178 -20.01 4.33 -9.49
N HIS A 179 -21.01 4.57 -10.35
CA HIS A 179 -20.82 4.76 -11.78
C HIS A 179 -20.00 6.02 -12.14
N LEU A 180 -19.87 6.99 -11.23
CA LEU A 180 -19.04 8.18 -11.40
C LEU A 180 -17.62 8.01 -10.85
N ILE A 181 -17.33 6.90 -10.14
CA ILE A 181 -16.02 6.62 -9.54
C ILE A 181 -15.14 5.84 -10.51
N SER A 182 -15.71 4.95 -11.31
CA SER A 182 -14.94 4.20 -12.30
C SER A 182 -14.37 5.12 -13.39
N ILE A 183 -13.24 4.71 -13.96
CA ILE A 183 -12.70 5.28 -15.20
C ILE A 183 -13.08 4.31 -16.31
N PRO A 184 -13.81 4.74 -17.36
CA PRO A 184 -14.12 3.92 -18.52
C PRO A 184 -12.87 3.28 -19.13
N GLU A 185 -12.98 2.02 -19.57
CA GLU A 185 -11.85 1.26 -20.11
C GLU A 185 -11.28 1.91 -21.38
N GLU A 186 -12.11 2.61 -22.17
CA GLU A 186 -11.69 3.33 -23.37
C GLU A 186 -10.67 4.45 -23.11
N TYR A 187 -10.62 5.01 -21.88
CA TYR A 187 -9.74 6.13 -21.55
C TYR A 187 -8.30 5.72 -21.19
N ALA A 188 -7.99 4.42 -21.30
CA ALA A 188 -6.67 3.84 -21.05
C ALA A 188 -6.05 4.31 -19.72
N GLY A 189 -6.87 4.27 -18.66
CA GLY A 189 -6.51 4.77 -17.33
C GLY A 189 -5.26 4.12 -16.76
N LYS A 190 -4.26 4.93 -16.45
CA LYS A 190 -3.02 4.51 -15.82
C LYS A 190 -3.06 4.82 -14.32
N TRP A 191 -2.74 3.83 -13.51
CA TRP A 191 -2.83 3.92 -12.06
C TRP A 191 -1.47 3.84 -11.35
N TRP A 192 -1.39 4.53 -10.22
CA TRP A 192 -0.31 4.44 -9.25
C TRP A 192 -0.88 4.17 -7.87
N VAL A 193 -0.13 3.42 -7.08
CA VAL A 193 -0.49 3.05 -5.72
C VAL A 193 0.63 3.40 -4.76
N ALA A 194 0.23 3.83 -3.56
CA ALA A 194 1.11 3.88 -2.41
C ALA A 194 0.87 2.62 -1.61
N ARG A 195 1.93 1.88 -1.32
CA ARG A 195 1.84 0.69 -0.47
C ARG A 195 2.97 0.63 0.53
N SER A 196 2.75 -0.13 1.60
CA SER A 196 3.81 -0.58 2.50
C SER A 196 3.46 -1.97 2.97
N GLY A 197 4.39 -2.91 2.89
CA GLY A 197 4.03 -4.30 3.06
C GLY A 197 3.09 -4.75 1.94
N GLU A 198 2.04 -5.42 2.38
CA GLU A 198 0.85 -5.85 1.64
C GLU A 198 -0.30 -4.83 1.74
N TYR A 199 -0.11 -3.71 2.45
CA TYR A 199 -1.14 -2.70 2.65
C TYR A 199 -1.14 -1.68 1.51
N LEU A 200 -2.28 -1.54 0.83
CA LEU A 200 -2.58 -0.38 0.02
C LEU A 200 -2.84 0.81 0.95
N LEU A 201 -2.20 1.95 0.70
CA LEU A 201 -2.31 3.16 1.53
C LEU A 201 -2.98 4.32 0.78
N GLY A 202 -2.96 4.26 -0.55
CA GLY A 202 -3.53 5.28 -1.41
C GLY A 202 -3.39 4.91 -2.88
N ALA A 203 -4.20 5.55 -3.72
CA ALA A 203 -4.21 5.34 -5.16
C ALA A 203 -4.48 6.65 -5.91
N VAL A 204 -4.06 6.68 -7.18
CA VAL A 204 -4.33 7.80 -8.08
C VAL A 204 -4.24 7.36 -9.54
N ALA A 205 -4.96 8.05 -10.42
CA ALA A 205 -4.99 7.76 -11.85
C ALA A 205 -4.68 9.00 -12.72
N CYS A 206 -4.12 8.78 -13.93
CA CYS A 206 -4.36 9.66 -15.09
C CYS A 206 -4.99 8.85 -16.21
N TRP A 207 -5.89 9.48 -16.95
CA TRP A 207 -6.56 8.92 -18.11
C TRP A 207 -6.64 9.97 -19.21
N GLN A 208 -6.87 9.53 -20.45
CA GLN A 208 -7.03 10.43 -21.60
C GLN A 208 -8.50 10.54 -21.96
N GLU A 209 -9.00 11.76 -22.04
CA GLU A 209 -10.40 12.05 -22.39
C GLU A 209 -10.41 13.32 -23.25
N ASN A 210 -11.08 13.28 -24.41
CA ASN A 210 -11.21 14.43 -25.34
C ASN A 210 -9.87 15.16 -25.62
N ASP A 211 -8.81 14.40 -25.93
CA ASP A 211 -7.45 14.91 -26.18
C ASP A 211 -6.78 15.65 -24.99
N GLN A 212 -7.29 15.47 -23.77
CA GLN A 212 -6.70 15.97 -22.53
C GLN A 212 -6.30 14.82 -21.58
N CYS A 213 -5.13 14.89 -20.92
CA CYS A 213 -4.86 14.00 -19.76
C CYS A 213 -5.52 14.62 -18.54
N HIS A 214 -6.32 13.82 -17.88
CA HIS A 214 -6.90 14.11 -16.58
C HIS A 214 -6.11 13.38 -15.51
N TRP A 215 -6.00 13.95 -14.32
CA TRP A 215 -5.41 13.30 -13.16
C TRP A 215 -6.36 13.43 -11.97
N GLY A 216 -6.61 12.32 -11.29
CA GLY A 216 -7.68 12.23 -10.30
C GLY A 216 -7.85 10.84 -9.71
N ARG A 217 -9.06 10.55 -9.20
CA ARG A 217 -9.33 9.38 -8.35
C ARG A 217 -8.29 9.24 -7.23
N PHE A 218 -7.93 10.38 -6.67
CA PHE A 218 -6.86 10.52 -5.71
C PHE A 218 -7.38 10.27 -4.30
N ALA A 219 -7.01 9.11 -3.74
CA ALA A 219 -7.46 8.67 -2.43
C ALA A 219 -6.26 8.24 -1.57
N VAL A 220 -6.32 8.56 -0.28
CA VAL A 220 -5.42 8.05 0.76
C VAL A 220 -6.31 7.59 1.90
N GLU A 221 -6.10 6.35 2.34
CA GLU A 221 -6.87 5.73 3.41
C GLU A 221 -6.80 6.62 4.67
N PRO A 222 -7.95 6.92 5.33
CA PRO A 222 -8.05 7.90 6.40
C PRO A 222 -6.97 7.77 7.48
N GLU A 223 -6.65 6.55 7.85
CA GLU A 223 -5.72 6.23 8.93
C GLU A 223 -4.26 6.48 8.58
N TYR A 224 -3.92 6.74 7.31
CA TYR A 224 -2.57 7.13 6.89
C TYR A 224 -2.48 8.58 6.38
N ARG A 225 -3.57 9.35 6.46
CA ARG A 225 -3.56 10.80 6.16
C ARG A 225 -2.62 11.53 7.12
N GLY A 226 -2.04 12.64 6.65
CA GLY A 226 -1.04 13.43 7.41
C GLY A 226 0.39 12.87 7.40
N MET A 227 0.64 11.70 6.80
CA MET A 227 1.98 11.10 6.69
C MET A 227 2.77 11.52 5.44
N GLY A 228 2.27 12.50 4.66
CA GLY A 228 2.89 12.94 3.40
C GLY A 228 2.72 11.98 2.22
N ILE A 229 1.98 10.87 2.38
CA ILE A 229 1.74 9.86 1.33
C ILE A 229 1.12 10.49 0.09
N GLY A 230 0.07 11.30 0.27
CA GLY A 230 -0.61 11.97 -0.84
C GLY A 230 0.33 12.86 -1.67
N LYS A 231 1.23 13.61 -1.01
CA LYS A 231 2.22 14.44 -1.70
C LYS A 231 3.21 13.60 -2.51
N ARG A 232 3.68 12.47 -1.96
CA ARG A 232 4.55 11.53 -2.67
C ARG A 232 3.85 10.87 -3.87
N LEU A 233 2.60 10.47 -3.70
CA LEU A 233 1.76 9.94 -4.78
C LEU A 233 1.61 10.95 -5.92
N ALA A 234 1.22 12.18 -5.60
CA ALA A 234 1.06 13.25 -6.59
C ALA A 234 2.38 13.54 -7.32
N LEU A 235 3.47 13.70 -6.58
CA LEU A 235 4.79 13.98 -7.17
C LEU A 235 5.22 12.88 -8.14
N THR A 236 5.15 11.60 -7.74
CA THR A 236 5.59 10.48 -8.57
C THR A 236 4.70 10.28 -9.79
N SER A 237 3.37 10.26 -9.59
CA SER A 237 2.43 10.04 -10.68
C SER A 237 2.45 11.17 -11.72
N LEU A 238 2.46 12.43 -11.28
CA LEU A 238 2.54 13.58 -12.20
C LEU A 238 3.87 13.61 -12.96
N LYS A 239 4.99 13.30 -12.29
CA LYS A 239 6.31 13.22 -12.95
C LYS A 239 6.31 12.22 -14.09
N GLU A 240 5.67 11.07 -13.91
CA GLU A 240 5.51 10.10 -14.99
C GLU A 240 4.49 10.53 -16.04
N CYS A 241 3.38 11.19 -15.66
CA CYS A 241 2.42 11.73 -16.62
C CYS A 241 3.06 12.75 -17.57
N PHE A 242 3.91 13.64 -17.06
CA PHE A 242 4.62 14.66 -17.86
C PHE A 242 5.73 14.12 -18.77
N GLN A 243 6.00 12.81 -18.75
CA GLN A 243 6.85 12.18 -19.78
C GLN A 243 6.18 12.17 -21.15
N HIS A 244 4.84 12.17 -21.18
CA HIS A 244 4.04 12.05 -22.41
C HIS A 244 3.03 13.18 -22.60
N ASN A 245 2.85 14.05 -21.61
CA ASN A 245 1.88 15.13 -21.62
C ASN A 245 2.56 16.47 -21.31
N ASN A 246 2.01 17.56 -21.82
CA ASN A 246 2.47 18.93 -21.51
C ASN A 246 1.56 19.65 -20.51
N GLU A 247 0.30 19.22 -20.43
CA GLU A 247 -0.75 19.79 -19.60
C GLU A 247 -1.59 18.66 -19.01
N ILE A 248 -2.04 18.83 -17.77
CA ILE A 248 -2.89 17.88 -17.05
C ILE A 248 -4.03 18.65 -16.38
N ILE A 249 -5.26 18.16 -16.58
CA ILE A 249 -6.49 18.70 -16.01
C ILE A 249 -6.81 17.97 -14.71
N ILE A 250 -7.21 18.71 -13.68
CA ILE A 250 -7.45 18.18 -12.34
C ILE A 250 -8.72 18.80 -11.75
N GLU A 251 -9.57 17.97 -11.16
CA GLU A 251 -10.68 18.40 -10.32
C GLU A 251 -10.41 17.94 -8.89
N ALA A 252 -10.22 18.89 -7.98
CA ALA A 252 -9.62 18.63 -6.68
C ALA A 252 -10.48 19.13 -5.51
N ARG A 253 -10.57 18.31 -4.45
CA ARG A 253 -10.98 18.75 -3.10
C ARG A 253 -9.90 19.66 -2.50
N ASP A 254 -10.25 20.52 -1.53
CA ASP A 254 -9.36 21.53 -0.93
C ASP A 254 -7.96 21.02 -0.51
N THR A 255 -7.89 19.82 0.08
CA THR A 255 -6.60 19.23 0.48
C THR A 255 -5.72 18.96 -0.74
N THR A 256 -6.31 18.45 -1.81
CA THR A 256 -5.64 18.18 -3.08
C THR A 256 -5.27 19.48 -3.77
N VAL A 257 -6.11 20.53 -3.71
CA VAL A 257 -5.80 21.86 -4.25
C VAL A 257 -4.49 22.37 -3.66
N ARG A 258 -4.33 22.31 -2.33
CA ARG A 258 -3.07 22.72 -1.66
C ARG A 258 -1.86 21.94 -2.16
N ILE A 259 -2.00 20.63 -2.38
CA ILE A 259 -0.91 19.78 -2.89
C ILE A 259 -0.55 20.20 -4.32
N ILE A 260 -1.54 20.35 -5.20
CA ILE A 260 -1.34 20.66 -6.61
C ILE A 260 -0.79 22.08 -6.80
N THR A 261 -1.26 23.06 -6.04
CA THR A 261 -0.70 24.42 -6.05
C THR A 261 0.78 24.43 -5.63
N GLN A 262 1.16 23.66 -4.61
CA GLN A 262 2.58 23.51 -4.23
C GLN A 262 3.43 22.83 -5.31
N LEU A 263 2.81 22.04 -6.18
CA LEU A 263 3.45 21.40 -7.32
C LEU A 263 3.40 22.27 -8.58
N GLY A 264 2.92 23.53 -8.50
CA GLY A 264 2.90 24.46 -9.62
C GLY A 264 1.66 24.39 -10.50
N GLY A 265 0.54 23.88 -9.97
CA GLY A 265 -0.76 23.95 -10.64
C GLY A 265 -1.54 25.22 -10.29
N ASP A 266 -2.33 25.69 -11.25
CA ASP A 266 -3.14 26.90 -11.17
C ASP A 266 -4.63 26.53 -11.03
N ILE A 267 -5.39 27.36 -10.32
CA ILE A 267 -6.85 27.28 -10.26
C ILE A 267 -7.40 27.89 -11.55
N THR A 268 -8.26 27.16 -12.27
CA THR A 268 -8.79 27.58 -13.58
C THR A 268 -10.25 28.02 -13.55
N GLY A 269 -10.94 27.85 -12.43
CA GLY A 269 -12.33 28.24 -12.27
C GLY A 269 -12.75 28.31 -10.81
N GLU A 270 -13.97 28.77 -10.57
CA GLU A 270 -14.56 28.80 -9.22
C GLU A 270 -14.86 27.38 -8.72
N ALA A 271 -14.77 27.20 -7.40
CA ALA A 271 -15.17 25.95 -6.78
C ALA A 271 -16.69 25.76 -6.90
N PHE A 272 -17.12 24.55 -7.21
CA PHE A 272 -18.54 24.19 -7.29
C PHE A 272 -18.87 23.06 -6.31
N ASP A 273 -20.13 22.98 -5.87
CA ASP A 273 -20.58 21.88 -5.02
C ASP A 273 -20.67 20.59 -5.82
N PHE A 274 -20.02 19.55 -5.31
CA PHE A 274 -20.07 18.21 -5.86
C PHE A 274 -20.31 17.21 -4.72
N TYR A 275 -21.58 16.85 -4.55
CA TYR A 275 -22.09 15.98 -3.49
C TYR A 275 -21.81 16.53 -2.08
N GLY A 276 -22.16 17.80 -1.84
CA GLY A 276 -22.09 18.43 -0.52
C GLY A 276 -20.68 18.83 -0.08
N MET A 277 -19.71 18.78 -1.00
CA MET A 277 -18.35 19.23 -0.77
C MET A 277 -17.84 19.98 -2.01
N PRO A 278 -16.97 20.98 -1.85
CA PRO A 278 -16.43 21.75 -2.96
C PRO A 278 -15.45 20.92 -3.81
N VAL A 279 -15.46 21.15 -5.12
CA VAL A 279 -14.44 20.71 -6.08
C VAL A 279 -13.95 21.95 -6.82
N THR A 280 -12.63 22.09 -6.92
CA THR A 280 -11.98 23.20 -7.63
C THR A 280 -11.34 22.69 -8.91
N PRO A 281 -11.70 23.24 -10.08
CA PRO A 281 -10.99 23.01 -11.33
C PRO A 281 -9.57 23.57 -11.28
N MET A 282 -8.61 22.75 -11.68
CA MET A 282 -7.20 23.08 -11.71
C MET A 282 -6.55 22.58 -12.99
N ARG A 283 -5.42 23.21 -13.32
CA ARG A 283 -4.55 22.82 -14.41
C ARG A 283 -3.11 22.86 -13.96
N ILE A 284 -2.31 21.88 -14.37
CA ILE A 284 -0.88 21.90 -14.15
C ILE A 284 -0.15 21.66 -15.47
N ASN A 285 0.78 22.56 -15.80
CA ASN A 285 1.62 22.43 -16.99
C ASN A 285 3.02 21.94 -16.62
N LYS A 286 3.71 21.34 -17.59
CA LYS A 286 5.02 20.72 -17.40
C LYS A 286 6.07 21.72 -16.88
N GLN A 287 6.07 22.95 -17.40
CA GLN A 287 7.04 23.97 -17.00
C GLN A 287 6.84 24.41 -15.54
N GLY A 288 5.58 24.62 -15.13
CA GLY A 288 5.20 24.96 -13.76
C GLY A 288 5.59 23.87 -12.78
N PHE A 289 5.33 22.61 -13.14
CA PHE A 289 5.73 21.44 -12.36
C PHE A 289 7.25 21.34 -12.19
N GLU A 290 8.02 21.45 -13.28
CA GLU A 290 9.48 21.40 -13.23
C GLU A 290 10.08 22.57 -12.42
N LYS A 291 9.49 23.77 -12.53
CA LYS A 291 9.91 24.94 -11.74
C LYS A 291 9.66 24.74 -10.25
N ALA A 292 8.50 24.21 -9.88
CA ALA A 292 8.15 23.91 -8.49
C ALA A 292 9.10 22.85 -7.89
N GLN A 293 9.48 21.83 -8.67
CA GLN A 293 10.46 20.83 -8.24
C GLN A 293 11.86 21.41 -7.98
N LYS A 294 12.32 22.33 -8.84
CA LYS A 294 13.63 22.98 -8.70
C LYS A 294 13.67 23.94 -7.49
N GLY A 295 12.55 24.60 -7.18
CA GLY A 295 12.43 25.48 -6.00
C GLY A 295 12.34 24.75 -4.66
N ALA A 296 12.06 23.44 -4.67
CA ALA A 296 11.90 22.61 -3.47
C ALA A 296 13.18 21.86 -3.03
N LEU A 297 14.28 21.95 -3.79
CA LEU A 297 15.60 21.49 -3.36
C LEU A 297 16.20 22.53 -2.39
N PRO A 298 16.83 22.13 -1.26
CA PRO A 298 17.63 23.07 -0.50
C PRO A 298 18.71 23.63 -1.43
N ARG A 299 18.83 24.96 -1.49
CA ARG A 299 19.99 25.60 -2.13
C ARG A 299 21.25 25.11 -1.40
N PRO A 300 22.36 24.89 -2.13
CA PRO A 300 23.60 24.38 -1.55
C PRO A 300 24.09 25.24 -0.38
#